data_AF-A0A925W495-F1
#
_entry.id   AF-A0A925W495-F1
#
_cell.length_a   1.000
_cell.length_b   1.000
_cell.length_c   1.000
_cell.angle_alpha   90.00
_cell.angle_beta   90.00
_cell.angle_gamma   90.00
#
_symmetry.space_group_name_H-M   'P 1'
#
loop_
_entity.id
_entity.type
_entity.pdbx_description
1 polymer ?
#
loop_
_entity_poly.entity_id
_entity_poly.type
_entity_poly.pdbx_seq_one_letter_code
_entity_poly.pdbx_strand_id
1 'polypeptide(L)'
;VAGWFSGSAAPGEPGPSVIAGHVDSRSGPGVFFSLGELDIGAEIEVRRSDGVVLRFRVAEVYAVGKDEFPTERVYGPVPGSELRLITCGGEFDRSARRYLNNVVVTAVLVAP
;
A
#
# COMPACT_ATOMS: atom_id res chain seq x y z
N VAL A 1 -8.84 7.14 -7.31
CA VAL A 1 -9.15 5.70 -7.15
C VAL A 1 -7.87 4.93 -6.86
N ALA A 2 -7.96 3.77 -6.23
CA ALA A 2 -6.85 2.84 -6.03
C ALA A 2 -7.04 1.62 -6.95
N GLY A 3 -5.95 0.93 -7.27
CA GLY A 3 -5.94 -0.27 -8.11
C GLY A 3 -5.19 -1.41 -7.43
N TRP A 4 -5.79 -2.61 -7.46
CA TRP A 4 -5.13 -3.84 -7.05
C TRP A 4 -4.26 -4.38 -8.19
N PHE A 5 -3.03 -4.79 -7.86
CA PHE A 5 -2.12 -5.42 -8.81
C PHE A 5 -2.46 -6.92 -8.92
N SER A 6 -3.03 -7.33 -10.05
CA SER A 6 -3.50 -8.72 -10.26
C SER A 6 -2.39 -9.77 -10.33
N GLY A 7 -1.11 -9.37 -10.34
CA GLY A 7 0.04 -10.28 -10.18
C GLY A 7 0.38 -10.56 -8.72
N SER A 8 -0.37 -10.01 -7.76
CA SER A 8 -0.24 -10.25 -6.33
C SER A 8 -1.39 -11.12 -5.81
N ALA A 9 -1.31 -11.60 -4.56
CA ALA A 9 -2.38 -12.39 -3.95
C ALA A 9 -3.69 -11.60 -3.89
N ALA A 10 -4.82 -12.29 -4.05
CA ALA A 10 -6.10 -11.65 -3.71
C ALA A 10 -6.12 -11.34 -2.20
N PRO A 11 -6.74 -10.23 -1.76
CA PRO A 11 -6.83 -9.94 -0.33
C PRO A 11 -7.40 -11.15 0.44
N GLY A 12 -6.69 -11.58 1.48
CA GLY A 12 -7.04 -12.75 2.31
C GLY A 12 -6.38 -14.06 1.90
N GLU A 13 -5.80 -14.16 0.71
CA GLU A 13 -5.00 -15.33 0.29
C GLU A 13 -3.57 -15.26 0.84
N PRO A 14 -2.85 -16.39 0.93
CA PRO A 14 -1.43 -16.40 1.27
C PRO A 14 -0.60 -15.58 0.28
N GLY A 15 0.31 -14.77 0.81
CA GLY A 15 1.13 -13.82 0.04
C GLY A 15 0.70 -12.37 0.23
N PRO A 16 1.44 -11.43 -0.39
CA PRO A 16 1.09 -10.02 -0.33
C PRO A 16 -0.02 -9.71 -1.34
N SER A 17 -1.04 -8.98 -0.91
CA SER A 17 -1.98 -8.29 -1.79
C SER A 17 -1.55 -6.84 -1.95
N VAL A 18 -1.25 -6.41 -3.17
CA VAL A 18 -0.67 -5.07 -3.43
C VAL A 18 -1.70 -4.16 -4.05
N ILE A 19 -1.97 -3.02 -3.39
CA ILE A 19 -2.89 -1.98 -3.86
C ILE A 19 -2.14 -0.66 -3.96
N ALA A 20 -2.18 -0.04 -5.13
CA ALA A 20 -1.53 1.25 -5.40
C ALA A 20 -2.57 2.35 -5.61
N GLY A 21 -2.26 3.55 -5.13
CA GLY A 21 -3.11 4.73 -5.30
C GLY A 21 -2.28 6.00 -5.37
N HIS A 22 -2.79 7.02 -6.06
CA HIS A 22 -2.13 8.32 -6.12
C HIS A 22 -2.18 9.04 -4.77
N VAL A 23 -1.08 9.72 -4.44
CA VAL A 23 -0.99 10.61 -3.26
C VAL A 23 -1.75 11.89 -3.54
N ASP A 24 -1.61 12.45 -4.74
CA ASP A 24 -2.29 13.66 -5.19
C ASP A 24 -2.41 13.72 -6.71
N SER A 25 -2.97 14.84 -7.17
CA SER A 25 -3.17 15.17 -8.56
C SER A 25 -3.18 16.70 -8.72
N ARG A 26 -3.25 17.18 -9.96
CA ARG A 26 -3.42 18.63 -10.22
C ARG A 26 -4.72 19.21 -9.65
N SER A 27 -5.71 18.37 -9.39
CA SER A 27 -6.99 18.78 -8.80
C SER A 27 -7.03 18.67 -7.28
N GLY A 28 -5.93 18.25 -6.63
CA GLY A 28 -5.84 18.12 -5.18
C GLY A 28 -5.51 16.69 -4.71
N PRO A 29 -5.77 16.41 -3.41
CA PRO A 29 -5.44 15.14 -2.76
C PRO A 29 -5.95 13.90 -3.50
N GLY A 30 -5.15 12.85 -3.50
CA GLY A 30 -5.46 11.54 -4.05
C GLY A 30 -6.03 10.61 -2.99
N VAL A 31 -6.38 9.39 -3.42
CA VAL A 31 -7.01 8.39 -2.52
C VAL A 31 -6.11 7.98 -1.35
N PHE A 32 -4.79 8.06 -1.54
CA PHE A 32 -3.79 7.69 -0.53
C PHE A 32 -2.99 8.90 -0.03
N PHE A 33 -3.56 10.11 -0.09
CA PHE A 33 -2.91 11.33 0.40
C PHE A 33 -2.39 11.19 1.84
N SER A 34 -3.23 10.68 2.75
CA SER A 34 -2.90 10.47 4.17
C SER A 34 -2.33 9.07 4.48
N LEU A 35 -1.91 8.29 3.47
CA LEU A 35 -1.47 6.91 3.71
C LEU A 35 -0.25 6.83 4.65
N GLY A 36 0.67 7.79 4.54
CA GLY A 36 1.86 7.87 5.40
C GLY A 36 1.60 8.35 6.82
N GLU A 37 0.36 8.74 7.14
CA GLU A 37 -0.06 9.20 8.47
C GLU A 37 -0.68 8.06 9.30
N LEU A 38 -0.78 6.85 8.73
CA LEU A 38 -1.29 5.69 9.48
C LEU A 38 -0.34 5.28 10.59
N ASP A 39 -0.90 5.02 11.76
CA ASP A 39 -0.16 4.47 12.89
C ASP A 39 -0.05 2.94 12.79
N ILE A 40 1.04 2.39 13.33
CA ILE A 40 1.15 0.96 13.58
C ILE A 40 0.00 0.53 14.51
N GLY A 41 -0.69 -0.55 14.15
CA GLY A 41 -1.87 -1.04 14.86
C GLY A 41 -3.21 -0.56 14.30
N ALA A 42 -3.21 0.45 13.41
CA ALA A 42 -4.41 0.93 12.74
C ALA A 42 -5.08 -0.21 11.93
N GLU A 43 -6.41 -0.17 11.84
CA GLU A 43 -7.19 -1.16 11.11
C GLU A 43 -7.49 -0.71 9.69
N ILE A 44 -7.38 -1.64 8.74
CA ILE A 44 -7.73 -1.45 7.34
C ILE A 44 -8.77 -2.49 6.97
N GLU A 45 -9.94 -2.05 6.49
CA GLU A 45 -10.97 -2.94 5.95
C GLU A 45 -10.85 -3.04 4.43
N VAL A 46 -10.76 -4.27 3.92
CA VAL A 46 -10.83 -4.56 2.48
C VAL A 46 -12.10 -5.34 2.20
N ARG A 47 -13.02 -4.72 1.47
CA ARG A 47 -14.25 -5.35 1.00
C ARG A 47 -14.04 -5.97 -0.37
N ARG A 48 -14.18 -7.29 -0.45
CA ARG A 48 -14.10 -8.06 -1.70
C ARG A 48 -15.43 -8.06 -2.45
N SER A 49 -15.37 -8.40 -3.74
CA SER A 49 -16.55 -8.49 -4.62
C SER A 49 -17.52 -9.61 -4.23
N ASP A 50 -17.04 -10.62 -3.51
CA ASP A 50 -17.86 -11.69 -2.91
C ASP A 50 -18.63 -11.25 -1.64
N GLY A 51 -18.46 -10.00 -1.21
CA GLY A 51 -19.12 -9.43 -0.04
C GLY A 51 -18.39 -9.63 1.27
N VAL A 52 -17.26 -10.37 1.29
CA VAL A 52 -16.44 -10.55 2.49
C VAL A 52 -15.70 -9.26 2.82
N VAL A 53 -15.69 -8.89 4.10
CA VAL A 53 -14.88 -7.80 4.64
C VAL A 53 -13.74 -8.41 5.44
N LEU A 54 -12.51 -8.12 5.01
CA LEU A 54 -11.29 -8.55 5.68
C LEU A 54 -10.73 -7.38 6.48
N ARG A 55 -10.31 -7.65 7.72
CA ARG A 55 -9.62 -6.68 8.57
C ARG A 55 -8.14 -6.97 8.59
N PHE A 56 -7.34 -5.96 8.28
CA PHE A 56 -5.89 -6.00 8.39
C PHE A 56 -5.44 -5.02 9.47
N ARG A 57 -4.36 -5.35 10.17
CA ARG A 57 -3.74 -4.46 11.14
C ARG A 57 -2.39 -3.99 10.58
N VAL A 58 -2.20 -2.67 10.54
CA VAL A 58 -0.93 -2.05 10.10
C VAL A 58 0.20 -2.57 10.97
N ALA A 59 1.20 -3.17 10.33
CA ALA A 59 2.41 -3.66 10.96
C ALA A 59 3.55 -2.66 10.80
N GLU A 60 3.59 -1.93 9.68
CA GLU A 60 4.67 -1.00 9.38
C GLU A 60 4.23 0.09 8.41
N VAL A 61 4.80 1.29 8.56
CA VAL A 61 4.71 2.39 7.61
C VAL A 61 6.12 2.90 7.35
N TYR A 62 6.55 2.95 6.09
CA TYR A 62 7.87 3.45 5.74
C TYR A 62 7.89 4.17 4.39
N ALA A 63 8.83 5.09 4.25
CA ALA A 63 9.14 5.74 2.99
C ALA A 63 10.45 5.18 2.43
N VAL A 64 10.51 4.99 1.11
CA VAL A 64 11.70 4.49 0.43
C VAL A 64 11.93 5.23 -0.88
N GLY A 65 13.19 5.55 -1.17
CA GLY A 65 13.60 6.15 -2.43
C GLY A 65 13.23 5.28 -3.62
N LYS A 66 12.80 5.89 -4.72
CA LYS A 66 12.41 5.15 -5.92
C LYS A 66 13.58 4.38 -6.54
N ASP A 67 14.80 4.89 -6.38
CA ASP A 67 16.02 4.25 -6.88
C ASP A 67 16.50 3.09 -5.99
N GLU A 68 15.97 2.99 -4.77
CA GLU A 68 16.29 1.96 -3.77
C GLU A 68 15.05 1.13 -3.42
N PHE A 69 14.06 1.10 -4.31
CA PHE A 69 12.77 0.47 -4.02
C PHE A 69 12.94 -1.03 -3.73
N PRO A 70 12.48 -1.54 -2.57
CA PRO A 70 12.80 -2.88 -2.12
C PRO A 70 11.79 -3.86 -2.73
N THR A 71 11.96 -4.15 -4.03
CA THR A 71 11.04 -4.97 -4.84
C THR A 71 10.71 -6.29 -4.17
N GLU A 72 11.71 -7.04 -3.69
CA GLU A 72 11.49 -8.33 -3.03
C GLU A 72 10.69 -8.18 -1.72
N ARG A 73 10.94 -7.13 -0.94
CA ARG A 73 10.18 -6.89 0.30
C ARG A 73 8.72 -6.55 0.04
N VAL A 74 8.42 -5.90 -1.08
CA VAL A 74 7.08 -5.41 -1.42
C VAL A 74 6.26 -6.45 -2.18
N TYR A 75 6.89 -7.15 -3.12
CA TYR A 75 6.22 -8.07 -4.03
C TYR A 75 6.57 -9.54 -3.79
N GLY A 76 7.63 -9.82 -3.04
CA GLY A 76 8.09 -11.18 -2.75
C GLY A 76 7.11 -11.95 -1.87
N PRO A 77 7.16 -13.29 -1.93
CA PRO A 77 6.20 -14.14 -1.24
C PRO A 77 6.36 -14.06 0.28
N VAL A 78 5.23 -14.13 0.98
CA VAL A 78 5.14 -14.29 2.44
C VAL A 78 4.18 -15.44 2.75
N PRO A 79 4.39 -16.20 3.85
CA PRO A 79 3.54 -17.35 4.16
C PRO A 79 2.13 -16.95 4.65
N GLY A 80 1.99 -15.76 5.24
CA GLY A 80 0.71 -15.24 5.75
C GLY A 80 -0.07 -14.44 4.70
N SER A 81 -1.27 -14.00 5.07
CA SER A 81 -2.02 -13.04 4.25
C SER A 81 -1.66 -11.62 4.67
N GLU A 82 -1.01 -10.89 3.77
CA GLU A 82 -0.57 -9.52 4.01
C GLU A 82 -1.18 -8.56 2.98
N LEU A 83 -1.32 -7.30 3.37
CA LEU A 83 -1.74 -6.19 2.54
C LEU A 83 -0.58 -5.19 2.44
N ARG A 84 -0.28 -4.75 1.21
CA ARG A 84 0.71 -3.72 0.91
C ARG A 84 0.02 -2.57 0.18
N LEU A 85 -0.11 -1.42 0.85
CA LEU A 85 -0.63 -0.20 0.25
C LEU A 85 0.53 0.69 -0.17
N ILE A 86 0.50 1.18 -1.41
CA ILE A 86 1.62 1.94 -1.98
C ILE A 86 1.12 3.26 -2.56
N THR A 87 1.82 4.34 -2.24
CA THR A 87 1.63 5.64 -2.89
C THR A 87 2.96 6.35 -3.16
N CYS A 88 2.92 7.41 -3.96
CA CYS A 88 4.07 8.31 -4.14
C CYS A 88 4.26 9.18 -2.89
N GLY A 89 5.47 9.57 -2.55
CA GLY A 89 5.71 10.49 -1.43
C GLY A 89 7.09 11.12 -1.44
N GLY A 90 7.44 11.78 -0.33
CA GLY A 90 8.67 12.56 -0.23
C GLY A 90 8.64 13.82 -1.09
N GLU A 91 9.81 14.37 -1.39
CA GLU A 91 9.94 15.58 -2.19
C GLU A 91 9.45 15.37 -3.64
N PHE A 92 8.78 16.38 -4.19
CA PHE A 92 8.40 16.41 -5.59
C PHE A 92 9.48 17.12 -6.42
N ASP A 93 10.20 16.35 -7.23
CA ASP A 93 11.12 16.90 -8.23
C ASP A 93 10.32 17.50 -9.39
N ARG A 94 10.32 18.83 -9.49
CA ARG A 94 9.60 19.57 -10.53
C ARG A 94 10.22 19.41 -11.92
N SER A 95 11.52 19.15 -12.00
CA SER A 95 12.22 18.98 -13.27
C SER A 95 11.86 17.62 -13.89
N ALA A 96 11.92 16.55 -13.09
CA ALA A 96 11.54 15.20 -13.50
C ALA A 96 10.03 14.93 -13.41
N ARG A 97 9.26 15.87 -12.84
CA ARG A 97 7.81 15.80 -12.61
C ARG A 97 7.40 14.52 -11.86
N ARG A 98 8.15 14.16 -10.82
CA ARG A 98 7.88 12.97 -10.02
C ARG A 98 8.21 13.17 -8.55
N TYR A 99 7.49 12.47 -7.70
CA TYR A 99 7.90 12.20 -6.33
C TYR A 99 9.15 11.32 -6.30
N LEU A 100 10.06 11.62 -5.37
CA LEU A 100 11.33 10.90 -5.22
C LEU A 100 11.20 9.60 -4.42
N ASN A 101 10.16 9.48 -3.58
CA ASN A 101 9.93 8.31 -2.75
C ASN A 101 8.61 7.61 -3.10
N ASN A 102 8.46 6.40 -2.59
CA ASN A 102 7.18 5.76 -2.35
C ASN A 102 6.97 5.63 -0.84
N VAL A 103 5.72 5.76 -0.40
CA VAL A 103 5.28 5.36 0.94
C VAL A 103 4.65 3.99 0.82
N VAL A 104 5.07 3.07 1.69
CA VAL A 104 4.55 1.70 1.75
C VAL A 104 4.02 1.46 3.15
N VAL A 105 2.78 0.97 3.21
CA VAL A 105 2.17 0.45 4.43
C VAL A 105 2.06 -1.06 4.29
N THR A 106 2.54 -1.79 5.30
CA THR A 106 2.34 -3.23 5.42
C THR A 106 1.32 -3.49 6.51
N ALA A 107 0.42 -4.43 6.26
CA ALA A 107 -0.60 -4.83 7.22
C ALA A 107 -0.83 -6.33 7.15
N VAL A 108 -1.12 -6.96 8.28
CA VAL A 108 -1.32 -8.41 8.39
C VAL A 108 -2.79 -8.68 8.64
N LEU A 109 -3.35 -9.72 8.01
CA LEU A 109 -4.73 -10.12 8.24
C LEU A 109 -4.94 -10.42 9.72
N VAL A 110 -5.96 -9.80 10.32
CA VAL A 110 -6.38 -10.11 11.68
C VAL A 110 -7.12 -11.45 11.62
N ALA A 111 -6.54 -12.48 12.22
CA ALA A 111 -7.23 -13.75 12.37
C ALA A 111 -8.55 -13.53 13.13
N PRO A 112 -9.65 -14.22 12.76
CA PRO A 112 -10.87 -14.23 13.55
C PRO A 112 -10.63 -14.70 14.99
#